data_AF-A0A6J3AWB5-F1
#
_entry.id   AF-A0A6J3AWB5-F1
#
_cell.length_a   1.000
_cell.length_b   1.000
_cell.length_c   1.000
_cell.angle_alpha   90.00
_cell.angle_beta   90.00
_cell.angle_gamma   90.00
#
_symmetry.space_group_name_H-M   'P 1'
#
loop_
_entity.id
_entity.type
_entity.pdbx_description
1 polymer ?
#
loop_
_entity_poly.entity_id
_entity_poly.type
_entity_poly.pdbx_seq_one_letter_code
_entity_poly.pdbx_strand_id
1 'polypeptide(L)'
;MAGQITQLLLLALVAAAWGAPPKTPQARKDLLNVCMNAKHHKPKPGPEEELYGQCSPWRKKACCSVNTSLEAHKDISYLYRFNWDHCGKMEPSCKRHFIQDTCLYECSPNLGPWIQEVNQSWRKERILNVPLCKEDCETWWNDCRTSYTCKSNWHKGWNWSSGYNQCPADAVCHRFDFYFPTPADLCNEIWSHSYKKEKDMPWKLTPLVLFLAWMASMCSARTRTDLLNVCMDAKHHKVKPGPEDKLHDQCIPWKKNACCTASVSQELHKDISLLYNFNLDHCGKMEPTCKRHFIQDNCLYECSPNLGPWIQEVNQSWRKERFLNVPLCKEDCESWWEDCRTSYTCKTNWQKGWNWTSGSNRCPAGATCSTFESYFPTPTALCEGVWSHSYKVSNYSRGSGRCIQMWFDTAQGNPNEEVARFYALDMNAGAMPQGIGPCLLSLALMLSLAP
;
A
#
# COMPACT_ATOMS: atom_id res chain seq x y z
N MET A 1 -46.69 -18.20 -16.95
CA MET A 1 -45.34 -18.11 -17.54
C MET A 1 -45.03 -16.80 -18.29
N ALA A 2 -45.96 -15.82 -18.36
CA ALA A 2 -45.70 -14.53 -19.02
C ALA A 2 -45.22 -13.38 -18.09
N GLY A 3 -45.39 -13.54 -16.76
CA GLY A 3 -45.03 -12.50 -15.77
C GLY A 3 -43.57 -12.53 -15.27
N GLN A 4 -42.91 -13.69 -15.33
CA GLN A 4 -41.50 -13.81 -14.93
C GLN A 4 -40.52 -13.33 -16.01
N ILE A 5 -40.92 -13.40 -17.28
CA ILE A 5 -40.08 -12.99 -18.42
C ILE A 5 -40.03 -11.46 -18.52
N THR A 6 -41.13 -10.78 -18.18
CA THR A 6 -41.23 -9.31 -18.17
C THR A 6 -40.38 -8.66 -17.07
N GLN A 7 -40.24 -9.32 -15.92
CA GLN A 7 -39.45 -8.79 -14.80
C GLN A 7 -37.93 -8.93 -15.04
N LEU A 8 -37.49 -9.98 -15.74
CA LEU A 8 -36.10 -10.18 -16.17
C LEU A 8 -35.68 -9.20 -17.28
N LEU A 9 -36.59 -8.84 -18.19
CA LEU A 9 -36.35 -7.83 -19.23
C LEU A 9 -36.23 -6.40 -18.67
N LEU A 10 -37.00 -6.06 -17.62
CA LEU A 10 -36.90 -4.78 -16.93
C LEU A 10 -35.59 -4.64 -16.13
N LEU A 11 -35.11 -5.71 -15.49
CA LEU A 11 -33.81 -5.72 -14.80
C LEU A 11 -32.62 -5.61 -15.77
N ALA A 12 -32.72 -6.22 -16.96
CA ALA A 12 -31.72 -6.08 -18.01
C ALA A 12 -31.67 -4.66 -18.61
N LEU A 13 -32.81 -3.97 -18.70
CA LEU A 13 -32.90 -2.59 -19.17
C LEU A 13 -32.43 -1.56 -18.13
N VAL A 14 -32.60 -1.82 -16.83
CA VAL A 14 -32.06 -0.96 -15.76
C VAL A 14 -30.54 -1.08 -15.65
N ALA A 15 -29.97 -2.27 -15.91
CA ALA A 15 -28.51 -2.44 -16.00
C ALA A 15 -27.89 -1.73 -17.23
N ALA A 16 -28.67 -1.53 -18.30
CA ALA A 16 -28.24 -0.80 -19.50
C ALA A 16 -28.36 0.74 -19.36
N ALA A 17 -29.08 1.24 -18.35
CA ALA A 17 -29.38 2.67 -18.20
C ALA A 17 -28.40 3.43 -17.28
N TRP A 18 -27.48 2.75 -16.60
CA TRP A 18 -26.38 3.40 -15.88
C TRP A 18 -25.10 3.35 -16.71
N GLY A 19 -24.97 4.32 -17.62
CA GLY A 19 -23.76 4.52 -18.39
C GLY A 19 -22.60 5.01 -17.51
N ALA A 20 -21.64 4.12 -17.21
CA ALA A 20 -20.19 4.34 -17.31
C ALA A 20 -19.42 3.05 -16.95
N PRO A 21 -18.25 2.77 -17.58
CA PRO A 21 -17.88 1.42 -18.02
C PRO A 21 -16.96 0.66 -17.04
N PRO A 22 -16.81 -0.67 -17.20
CA PRO A 22 -15.65 -1.37 -16.68
C PRO A 22 -14.43 -0.92 -17.49
N LYS A 23 -13.76 0.16 -17.08
CA LYS A 23 -12.48 0.55 -17.67
C LYS A 23 -11.47 -0.57 -17.37
N THR A 24 -11.00 -1.20 -18.43
CA THR A 24 -9.97 -2.25 -18.42
C THR A 24 -8.77 -1.84 -17.54
N PRO A 25 -7.98 -2.78 -16.98
CA PRO A 25 -6.79 -2.45 -16.20
C PRO A 25 -5.80 -1.52 -16.92
N GLN A 26 -5.80 -1.56 -18.26
CA GLN A 26 -5.04 -0.64 -19.11
C GLN A 26 -5.55 0.81 -18.98
N ALA A 27 -6.87 1.03 -19.10
CA ALA A 27 -7.49 2.34 -18.94
C ALA A 27 -7.36 2.93 -17.51
N ARG A 28 -7.07 2.11 -16.49
CA ARG A 28 -6.72 2.59 -15.14
C ARG A 28 -5.27 3.08 -15.04
N LYS A 29 -4.32 2.46 -15.76
CA LYS A 29 -2.94 2.93 -15.84
C LYS A 29 -2.83 4.25 -16.60
N ASP A 30 -3.70 4.45 -17.58
CA ASP A 30 -3.77 5.68 -18.39
C ASP A 30 -4.24 6.91 -17.59
N LEU A 31 -4.72 6.73 -16.34
CA LEU A 31 -5.15 7.80 -15.43
C LEU A 31 -4.09 8.18 -14.39
N LEU A 32 -2.98 7.44 -14.32
CA LEU A 32 -1.86 7.76 -13.43
C LEU A 32 -0.73 8.36 -14.24
N ASN A 33 0.05 9.24 -13.63
CA ASN A 33 1.12 9.97 -14.29
C ASN A 33 0.63 10.88 -15.41
N VAL A 34 -0.46 11.59 -15.15
CA VAL A 34 -1.09 12.53 -16.08
C VAL A 34 -1.06 13.92 -15.46
N CYS A 35 -0.65 14.91 -16.23
CA CYS A 35 -0.80 16.31 -15.87
C CYS A 35 -2.08 16.86 -16.45
N MET A 36 -2.83 17.58 -15.62
CA MET A 36 -4.04 18.27 -16.04
C MET A 36 -3.72 19.34 -17.08
N ASN A 37 -4.57 19.52 -18.07
CA ASN A 37 -4.52 20.61 -19.03
C ASN A 37 -5.16 21.88 -18.43
N ALA A 38 -4.47 22.45 -17.46
CA ALA A 38 -4.80 23.74 -16.86
C ALA A 38 -3.62 24.72 -16.99
N LYS A 39 -3.78 25.91 -16.42
CA LYS A 39 -3.00 27.10 -16.78
C LYS A 39 -1.49 26.99 -16.49
N HIS A 40 -1.10 26.33 -15.40
CA HIS A 40 0.29 26.30 -14.92
C HIS A 40 0.91 24.89 -14.91
N HIS A 41 0.18 23.90 -15.44
CA HIS A 41 0.66 22.54 -15.56
C HIS A 41 1.58 22.39 -16.77
N LYS A 42 2.60 21.56 -16.61
CA LYS A 42 3.42 21.04 -17.69
C LYS A 42 2.59 20.07 -18.55
N PRO A 43 2.92 19.92 -19.84
CA PRO A 43 2.24 18.95 -20.70
C PRO A 43 2.37 17.49 -20.23
N LYS A 44 3.47 17.14 -19.55
CA LYS A 44 3.76 15.79 -19.06
C LYS A 44 4.51 15.84 -17.73
N PRO A 45 4.34 14.83 -16.85
CA PRO A 45 5.10 14.79 -15.61
C PRO A 45 6.59 14.59 -15.89
N GLY A 46 7.44 15.24 -15.10
CA GLY A 46 8.89 15.12 -15.22
C GLY A 46 9.63 15.62 -13.98
N PRO A 47 10.94 15.34 -13.86
CA PRO A 47 11.74 15.75 -12.71
C PRO A 47 11.91 17.28 -12.65
N GLU A 48 11.87 17.80 -11.43
CA GLU A 48 12.07 19.20 -11.03
C GLU A 48 12.78 19.18 -9.66
N GLU A 49 14.09 18.97 -9.64
CA GLU A 49 14.82 18.67 -8.39
C GLU A 49 14.73 19.78 -7.31
N GLU A 50 14.47 21.01 -7.74
CA GLU A 50 14.44 22.21 -6.90
C GLU A 50 13.02 22.73 -6.57
N LEU A 51 12.00 21.85 -6.59
CA LEU A 51 10.66 22.26 -6.13
C LEU A 51 10.69 22.81 -4.70
N TYR A 52 10.12 24.00 -4.52
CA TYR A 52 10.20 24.78 -3.29
C TYR A 52 9.17 24.35 -2.24
N GLY A 53 9.60 24.32 -0.97
CA GLY A 53 8.74 24.17 0.21
C GLY A 53 7.80 22.96 0.16
N GLN A 54 6.50 23.22 0.36
CA GLN A 54 5.42 22.23 0.39
C GLN A 54 5.27 21.44 -0.92
N CYS A 55 5.82 21.94 -2.04
CA CYS A 55 5.74 21.28 -3.34
C CYS A 55 6.86 20.24 -3.56
N SER A 56 7.87 20.20 -2.70
CA SER A 56 9.01 19.26 -2.80
C SER A 56 8.66 17.75 -2.91
N PRO A 57 7.54 17.23 -2.35
CA PRO A 57 7.20 15.80 -2.47
C PRO A 57 7.05 15.31 -3.92
N TRP A 58 6.72 16.19 -4.87
CA TRP A 58 6.49 15.83 -6.27
C TRP A 58 7.73 15.94 -7.16
N ARG A 59 8.90 16.35 -6.64
CA ARG A 59 10.11 16.69 -7.44
C ARG A 59 10.55 15.64 -8.46
N LYS A 60 10.33 14.35 -8.22
CA LYS A 60 10.75 13.28 -9.15
C LYS A 60 9.86 13.18 -10.40
N LYS A 61 8.59 13.62 -10.30
CA LYS A 61 7.57 13.41 -11.33
C LYS A 61 6.49 14.48 -11.25
N ALA A 62 6.89 15.73 -11.22
CA ALA A 62 6.01 16.86 -11.00
C ALA A 62 5.26 17.25 -12.27
N CYS A 63 4.03 17.70 -12.11
CA CYS A 63 3.26 18.40 -13.13
C CYS A 63 3.44 19.92 -13.12
N CYS A 64 4.06 20.47 -12.08
CA CYS A 64 4.41 21.89 -12.00
C CYS A 64 5.89 22.11 -12.34
N SER A 65 6.30 23.35 -12.60
CA SER A 65 7.71 23.75 -12.71
C SER A 65 8.26 24.27 -11.38
N VAL A 66 9.59 24.35 -11.24
CA VAL A 66 10.23 25.05 -10.09
C VAL A 66 9.65 26.46 -9.90
N ASN A 67 9.47 27.23 -10.98
CA ASN A 67 8.89 28.58 -10.91
C ASN A 67 7.46 28.56 -10.34
N THR A 68 6.63 27.59 -10.76
CA THR A 68 5.27 27.42 -10.24
C THR A 68 5.31 27.15 -8.73
N SER A 69 6.25 26.30 -8.27
CA SER A 69 6.38 26.02 -6.83
C SER A 69 6.83 27.22 -6.01
N LEU A 70 7.75 28.04 -6.51
CA LEU A 70 8.16 29.28 -5.83
C LEU A 70 7.00 30.27 -5.72
N GLU A 71 6.23 30.38 -6.79
CA GLU A 71 5.10 31.29 -6.90
C GLU A 71 3.92 30.87 -6.02
N ALA A 72 3.68 29.57 -5.85
CA ALA A 72 2.70 29.06 -4.89
C ALA A 72 2.94 29.54 -3.44
N HIS A 73 4.16 29.96 -3.10
CA HIS A 73 4.53 30.44 -1.77
C HIS A 73 4.59 31.97 -1.64
N LYS A 74 4.39 32.73 -2.73
CA LYS A 74 4.39 34.19 -2.71
C LYS A 74 3.02 34.75 -2.35
N ASP A 75 3.04 35.89 -1.67
CA ASP A 75 1.84 36.71 -1.45
C ASP A 75 1.40 37.37 -2.75
N ILE A 76 0.14 37.14 -3.14
CA ILE A 76 -0.46 37.67 -4.38
C ILE A 76 0.40 37.30 -5.61
N SER A 77 0.72 36.01 -5.74
CA SER A 77 1.48 35.47 -6.87
C SER A 77 0.80 35.68 -8.22
N TYR A 78 1.56 35.73 -9.31
CA TYR A 78 0.99 35.79 -10.67
C TYR A 78 0.19 34.54 -11.05
N LEU A 79 0.30 33.41 -10.33
CA LEU A 79 -0.45 32.18 -10.66
C LEU A 79 -1.95 32.48 -10.74
N TYR A 80 -2.46 33.05 -9.65
CA TYR A 80 -3.89 33.31 -9.45
C TYR A 80 -4.19 34.75 -9.01
N ARG A 81 -3.15 35.56 -8.76
CA ARG A 81 -3.25 36.90 -8.14
C ARG A 81 -4.13 36.87 -6.90
N PHE A 82 -4.03 35.77 -6.14
CA PHE A 82 -4.89 35.52 -5.02
C PHE A 82 -4.27 36.07 -3.74
N ASN A 83 -4.98 36.99 -3.09
CA ASN A 83 -4.71 37.52 -1.77
C ASN A 83 -5.38 36.64 -0.71
N TRP A 84 -4.56 35.91 0.04
CA TRP A 84 -4.99 35.12 1.19
C TRP A 84 -5.49 36.02 2.33
N ASP A 85 -5.01 37.26 2.43
CA ASP A 85 -5.31 38.21 3.50
C ASP A 85 -6.49 39.14 3.17
N HIS A 86 -7.43 38.71 2.32
CA HIS A 86 -8.56 39.54 1.84
C HIS A 86 -9.53 40.00 2.94
N CYS A 87 -9.49 39.37 4.12
CA CYS A 87 -10.27 39.74 5.31
C CYS A 87 -9.37 40.05 6.53
N GLY A 88 -8.12 40.45 6.29
CA GLY A 88 -7.08 40.60 7.31
C GLY A 88 -6.06 39.47 7.26
N LYS A 89 -4.99 39.59 8.05
CA LYS A 89 -3.87 38.65 8.03
C LYS A 89 -4.30 37.23 8.40
N MET A 90 -4.12 36.29 7.49
CA MET A 90 -4.42 34.88 7.68
C MET A 90 -3.41 34.24 8.63
N GLU A 91 -3.89 33.31 9.45
CA GLU A 91 -3.01 32.54 10.35
C GLU A 91 -1.99 31.72 9.53
N PRO A 92 -0.70 31.69 9.89
CA PRO A 92 0.31 30.94 9.14
C PRO A 92 0.00 29.44 8.97
N SER A 93 -0.62 28.81 9.97
CA SER A 93 -1.10 27.42 9.94
C SER A 93 -2.17 27.24 8.86
N CYS A 94 -3.18 28.11 8.82
CA CYS A 94 -4.21 28.13 7.78
C CYS A 94 -3.63 28.35 6.38
N LYS A 95 -2.75 29.35 6.23
CA LYS A 95 -2.10 29.67 4.95
C LYS A 95 -1.27 28.51 4.42
N ARG A 96 -0.61 27.75 5.30
CA ARG A 96 0.15 26.56 4.93
C ARG A 96 -0.70 25.52 4.20
N HIS A 97 -1.96 25.32 4.60
CA HIS A 97 -2.88 24.39 3.93
C HIS A 97 -3.25 24.85 2.53
N PHE A 98 -3.50 26.14 2.31
CA PHE A 98 -3.76 26.67 0.97
C PHE A 98 -2.56 26.57 0.03
N ILE A 99 -1.34 26.71 0.56
CA ILE A 99 -0.11 26.45 -0.19
C ILE A 99 -0.01 24.95 -0.53
N GLN A 100 -0.28 24.07 0.44
CA GLN A 100 -0.27 22.61 0.25
C GLN A 100 -1.29 22.16 -0.80
N ASP A 101 -2.49 22.73 -0.76
CA ASP A 101 -3.56 22.54 -1.73
C ASP A 101 -3.13 22.97 -3.14
N THR A 102 -2.53 24.16 -3.27
CA THR A 102 -1.96 24.64 -4.54
C THR A 102 -0.88 23.69 -5.06
N CYS A 103 0.05 23.23 -4.20
CA CYS A 103 1.06 22.26 -4.59
C CYS A 103 0.45 20.92 -5.04
N LEU A 104 -0.58 20.42 -4.34
CA LEU A 104 -1.29 19.20 -4.73
C LEU A 104 -1.94 19.37 -6.10
N TYR A 105 -2.64 20.48 -6.31
CA TYR A 105 -3.34 20.78 -7.56
C TYR A 105 -2.39 20.94 -8.75
N GLU A 106 -1.28 21.67 -8.59
CA GLU A 106 -0.35 21.97 -9.67
C GLU A 106 0.66 20.85 -9.94
N CYS A 107 1.18 20.21 -8.89
CA CYS A 107 2.34 19.34 -9.01
C CYS A 107 1.99 17.85 -9.08
N SER A 108 0.81 17.43 -8.63
CA SER A 108 0.47 16.01 -8.54
C SER A 108 0.22 15.37 -9.90
N PRO A 109 0.96 14.30 -10.25
CA PRO A 109 0.72 13.55 -11.48
C PRO A 109 -0.37 12.47 -11.30
N ASN A 110 -1.02 12.42 -10.13
CA ASN A 110 -1.90 11.33 -9.70
C ASN A 110 -3.36 11.75 -9.53
N LEU A 111 -3.71 12.96 -9.98
CA LEU A 111 -5.09 13.46 -9.93
C LEU A 111 -5.96 12.97 -11.10
N GLY A 112 -5.37 12.24 -12.06
CA GLY A 112 -6.03 11.81 -13.30
C GLY A 112 -7.40 11.13 -13.15
N PRO A 113 -7.66 10.28 -12.13
CA PRO A 113 -9.00 9.69 -11.94
C PRO A 113 -10.13 10.71 -11.73
N TRP A 114 -9.80 11.93 -11.30
CA TRP A 114 -10.74 13.00 -10.97
C TRP A 114 -10.70 14.18 -11.95
N ILE A 115 -9.86 14.09 -12.98
CA ILE A 115 -9.80 15.12 -14.03
C ILE A 115 -11.06 15.03 -14.89
N GLN A 116 -11.71 16.18 -15.10
CA GLN A 116 -12.84 16.34 -15.99
C GLN A 116 -12.60 17.51 -16.94
N GLU A 117 -12.99 17.32 -18.20
CA GLU A 117 -13.00 18.39 -19.19
C GLU A 117 -14.02 19.47 -18.80
N VAL A 118 -13.65 20.73 -19.02
CA VAL A 118 -14.50 21.89 -18.78
C VAL A 118 -14.36 22.90 -19.90
N ASN A 119 -15.47 23.51 -20.28
CA ASN A 119 -15.48 24.59 -21.27
C ASN A 119 -15.36 25.95 -20.56
N GLN A 120 -14.14 26.31 -20.16
CA GLN A 120 -13.83 27.60 -19.53
C GLN A 120 -12.74 28.34 -20.31
N SER A 121 -12.79 29.67 -20.30
CA SER A 121 -11.84 30.50 -21.05
C SER A 121 -10.38 30.39 -20.57
N TRP A 122 -10.16 29.92 -19.34
CA TRP A 122 -8.86 29.93 -18.67
C TRP A 122 -8.32 28.54 -18.29
N ARG A 123 -9.11 27.48 -18.43
CA ARG A 123 -8.69 26.08 -18.25
C ARG A 123 -9.54 25.13 -19.09
N LYS A 124 -8.94 24.04 -19.56
CA LYS A 124 -9.63 22.99 -20.33
C LYS A 124 -10.03 21.80 -19.46
N GLU A 125 -9.36 21.61 -18.34
CA GLU A 125 -9.58 20.52 -17.41
C GLU A 125 -9.58 21.04 -15.96
N ARG A 126 -10.30 20.34 -15.08
CA ARG A 126 -10.26 20.56 -13.63
C ARG A 126 -10.40 19.24 -12.88
N ILE A 127 -10.05 19.22 -11.60
CA ILE A 127 -10.46 18.14 -10.71
C ILE A 127 -11.88 18.33 -10.17
N LEU A 128 -12.56 17.21 -9.92
CA LEU A 128 -13.84 17.14 -9.22
C LEU A 128 -13.90 15.91 -8.30
N ASN A 129 -14.35 16.14 -7.07
CA ASN A 129 -14.57 15.14 -6.02
C ASN A 129 -13.34 14.30 -5.68
N VAL A 130 -12.15 14.91 -5.67
CA VAL A 130 -10.94 14.25 -5.17
C VAL A 130 -11.15 13.94 -3.68
N PRO A 131 -11.08 12.67 -3.26
CA PRO A 131 -11.26 12.31 -1.86
C PRO A 131 -10.05 12.82 -1.08
N LEU A 132 -10.29 13.73 -0.15
CA LEU A 132 -9.31 14.10 0.86
C LEU A 132 -9.49 13.21 2.07
N CYS A 133 -8.36 12.75 2.63
CA CYS A 133 -8.36 12.06 3.91
C CYS A 133 -9.10 12.91 4.94
N LYS A 134 -9.86 12.23 5.81
CA LYS A 134 -10.66 12.89 6.84
C LYS A 134 -9.79 13.81 7.69
N GLU A 135 -8.62 13.31 8.10
CA GLU A 135 -7.67 13.99 8.98
C GLU A 135 -7.08 15.24 8.32
N ASP A 136 -6.76 15.19 7.02
CA ASP A 136 -6.25 16.35 6.27
C ASP A 136 -7.30 17.46 6.21
N CYS A 137 -8.55 17.09 5.92
CA CYS A 137 -9.66 18.04 5.85
C CYS A 137 -10.02 18.64 7.23
N GLU A 138 -10.00 17.83 8.28
CA GLU A 138 -10.24 18.28 9.66
C GLU A 138 -9.12 19.19 10.17
N THR A 139 -7.87 18.85 9.88
CA THR A 139 -6.73 19.68 10.28
C THR A 139 -6.74 21.02 9.55
N TRP A 140 -7.01 21.03 8.24
CA TRP A 140 -7.18 22.27 7.47
C TRP A 140 -8.27 23.16 8.07
N TRP A 141 -9.44 22.59 8.36
CA TRP A 141 -10.54 23.35 8.97
C TRP A 141 -10.19 23.89 10.35
N ASN A 142 -9.59 23.08 11.22
CA ASN A 142 -9.21 23.48 12.57
C ASN A 142 -8.21 24.64 12.57
N ASP A 143 -7.18 24.55 11.73
CA ASP A 143 -6.13 25.58 11.60
C ASP A 143 -6.66 26.87 10.96
N CYS A 144 -7.71 26.79 10.14
CA CYS A 144 -8.34 27.95 9.52
C CYS A 144 -9.49 28.55 10.33
N ARG A 145 -10.05 27.84 11.31
CA ARG A 145 -11.29 28.19 12.02
C ARG A 145 -11.34 29.61 12.57
N THR A 146 -10.20 30.13 13.01
CA THR A 146 -10.02 31.47 13.62
C THR A 146 -9.64 32.56 12.62
N SER A 147 -9.24 32.19 11.40
CA SER A 147 -9.02 33.12 10.29
C SER A 147 -10.36 33.63 9.74
N TYR A 148 -10.31 34.68 8.92
CA TYR A 148 -11.50 35.34 8.38
C TYR A 148 -11.60 35.19 6.87
N THR A 149 -12.83 35.09 6.38
CA THR A 149 -13.17 35.19 4.96
C THR A 149 -14.52 35.89 4.81
N CYS A 150 -14.93 36.17 3.58
CA CYS A 150 -16.19 36.84 3.28
C CYS A 150 -17.12 35.98 2.41
N LYS A 151 -16.78 34.69 2.20
CA LYS A 151 -17.61 33.78 1.41
C LYS A 151 -17.25 32.29 1.56
N SER A 152 -18.20 31.44 1.19
CA SER A 152 -18.12 29.98 1.22
C SER A 152 -17.65 29.32 -0.09
N ASN A 153 -17.34 30.09 -1.14
CA ASN A 153 -16.84 29.53 -2.42
C ASN A 153 -15.88 30.48 -3.12
N TRP A 154 -14.63 30.06 -3.28
CA TRP A 154 -13.52 30.90 -3.72
C TRP A 154 -13.23 30.80 -5.23
N HIS A 155 -13.96 29.98 -5.99
CA HIS A 155 -13.78 29.89 -7.45
C HIS A 155 -14.40 31.04 -8.26
N LYS A 156 -15.43 31.72 -7.73
CA LYS A 156 -16.22 32.69 -8.49
C LYS A 156 -16.68 33.84 -7.60
N GLY A 157 -17.05 34.99 -8.16
CA GLY A 157 -17.70 36.09 -7.44
C GLY A 157 -16.77 36.90 -6.53
N TRP A 158 -15.51 37.06 -6.91
CA TRP A 158 -14.59 38.02 -6.29
C TRP A 158 -14.65 39.35 -7.04
N ASN A 159 -14.40 40.45 -6.34
CA ASN A 159 -14.07 41.72 -6.97
C ASN A 159 -12.58 41.71 -7.36
N TRP A 160 -12.27 42.03 -8.62
CA TRP A 160 -10.90 42.03 -9.16
C TRP A 160 -10.40 43.42 -9.58
N SER A 161 -11.13 44.50 -9.26
CA SER A 161 -10.80 45.86 -9.70
C SER A 161 -9.41 46.33 -9.26
N SER A 162 -8.87 45.82 -8.16
CA SER A 162 -7.52 46.11 -7.67
C SER A 162 -6.41 45.25 -8.31
N GLY A 163 -6.78 44.31 -9.18
CA GLY A 163 -5.85 43.35 -9.80
C GLY A 163 -5.61 42.06 -8.99
N TYR A 164 -6.23 41.93 -7.81
CA TYR A 164 -6.26 40.72 -6.96
C TYR A 164 -7.66 40.54 -6.36
N ASN A 165 -7.97 39.38 -5.78
CA ASN A 165 -9.30 39.14 -5.24
C ASN A 165 -9.58 40.01 -4.00
N GLN A 166 -10.73 40.65 -4.02
CA GLN A 166 -11.31 41.40 -2.92
C GLN A 166 -12.74 40.93 -2.66
N CYS A 167 -13.16 41.03 -1.40
CA CYS A 167 -14.55 40.78 -1.04
C CYS A 167 -15.50 41.69 -1.84
N PRO A 168 -16.67 41.19 -2.26
CA PRO A 168 -17.74 42.03 -2.79
C PRO A 168 -18.08 43.18 -1.82
N ALA A 169 -18.56 44.31 -2.35
CA ALA A 169 -18.74 45.53 -1.56
C ALA A 169 -19.73 45.40 -0.38
N ASP A 170 -20.67 44.47 -0.48
CA ASP A 170 -21.69 44.14 0.51
C ASP A 170 -21.33 42.93 1.40
N ALA A 171 -20.20 42.27 1.12
CA ALA A 171 -19.79 41.08 1.86
C ALA A 171 -19.08 41.45 3.17
N VAL A 172 -19.53 40.86 4.28
CA VAL A 172 -18.93 41.04 5.60
C VAL A 172 -17.92 39.93 5.88
N CYS A 173 -16.75 40.31 6.37
CA CYS A 173 -15.75 39.35 6.84
C CYS A 173 -16.18 38.71 8.15
N HIS A 174 -16.31 37.38 8.16
CA HIS A 174 -16.56 36.56 9.34
C HIS A 174 -15.50 35.47 9.44
N ARG A 175 -15.45 34.80 10.60
CA ARG A 175 -14.56 33.65 10.79
C ARG A 175 -14.89 32.53 9.82
N PHE A 176 -13.90 31.67 9.54
CA PHE A 176 -14.09 30.52 8.66
C PHE A 176 -15.23 29.60 9.13
N ASP A 177 -15.39 29.37 10.43
CA ASP A 177 -16.49 28.55 10.97
C ASP A 177 -17.89 29.14 10.75
N PHE A 178 -18.01 30.43 10.44
CA PHE A 178 -19.28 31.02 10.01
C PHE A 178 -19.65 30.61 8.58
N TYR A 179 -18.68 30.67 7.65
CA TYR A 179 -18.90 30.33 6.24
C TYR A 179 -18.79 28.83 5.95
N PHE A 180 -18.05 28.12 6.80
CA PHE A 180 -17.79 26.68 6.72
C PHE A 180 -18.04 26.06 8.10
N PRO A 181 -19.30 25.77 8.46
CA PRO A 181 -19.65 25.27 9.79
C PRO A 181 -18.98 23.95 10.16
N THR A 182 -18.66 23.11 9.15
CA THR A 182 -17.98 21.84 9.33
C THR A 182 -16.75 21.72 8.42
N PRO A 183 -15.83 20.78 8.72
CA PRO A 183 -14.72 20.47 7.82
C PRO A 183 -15.19 20.06 6.41
N ALA A 184 -16.31 19.34 6.31
CA ALA A 184 -16.88 18.95 5.03
C ALA A 184 -17.32 20.17 4.21
N ASP A 185 -17.92 21.18 4.85
CA ASP A 185 -18.31 22.42 4.15
C ASP A 185 -17.09 23.13 3.58
N LEU A 186 -15.97 23.18 4.32
CA LEU A 186 -14.72 23.76 3.82
C LEU A 186 -14.20 22.99 2.59
N CYS A 187 -13.88 21.71 2.74
CA CYS A 187 -13.21 20.94 1.68
C CYS A 187 -14.10 20.73 0.44
N ASN A 188 -15.42 20.59 0.64
CA ASN A 188 -16.35 20.39 -0.46
C ASN A 188 -16.63 21.70 -1.20
N GLU A 189 -16.88 22.80 -0.50
CA GLU A 189 -17.48 23.99 -1.11
C GLU A 189 -16.47 25.05 -1.56
N ILE A 190 -15.34 25.18 -0.84
CA ILE A 190 -14.41 26.30 -1.07
C ILE A 190 -13.92 26.35 -2.52
N TRP A 191 -13.67 25.19 -3.13
CA TRP A 191 -13.29 25.05 -4.53
C TRP A 191 -14.36 24.36 -5.38
N SER A 192 -15.64 24.59 -5.10
CA SER A 192 -16.77 24.06 -5.91
C SER A 192 -16.64 22.56 -6.21
N HIS A 193 -16.50 21.75 -5.17
CA HIS A 193 -16.31 20.30 -5.21
C HIS A 193 -15.06 19.83 -5.96
N SER A 194 -13.97 20.60 -5.99
CA SER A 194 -12.67 20.04 -6.39
C SER A 194 -12.28 18.88 -5.49
N TYR A 195 -12.54 19.02 -4.19
CA TYR A 195 -12.29 18.00 -3.18
C TYR A 195 -13.59 17.55 -2.53
N LYS A 196 -13.54 16.38 -1.89
CA LYS A 196 -14.62 15.84 -1.07
C LYS A 196 -14.03 15.23 0.20
N LYS A 197 -14.55 15.60 1.37
CA LYS A 197 -14.17 14.95 2.63
C LYS A 197 -14.61 13.48 2.61
N GLU A 198 -13.68 12.56 2.87
CA GLU A 198 -14.02 11.15 3.07
C GLU A 198 -14.87 11.01 4.35
N LYS A 199 -16.01 10.31 4.24
CA LYS A 199 -16.92 10.11 5.39
C LYS A 199 -16.40 8.94 6.21
N ASP A 200 -16.47 9.05 7.55
CA ASP A 200 -16.35 7.86 8.39
C ASP A 200 -17.39 6.83 7.97
N MET A 201 -16.95 5.60 7.75
CA MET A 201 -17.85 4.47 7.61
C MET A 201 -18.64 4.32 8.94
N PRO A 202 -19.98 4.40 8.95
CA PRO A 202 -20.74 4.45 10.19
C PRO A 202 -20.63 3.14 10.98
N TRP A 203 -20.02 3.22 12.16
CA TRP A 203 -19.72 2.12 13.10
C TRP A 203 -20.95 1.55 13.84
N LYS A 204 -22.14 1.48 13.23
CA LYS A 204 -23.33 0.88 13.87
C LYS A 204 -23.92 -0.33 13.16
N LEU A 205 -23.44 -0.64 11.96
CA LEU A 205 -23.66 -1.92 11.29
C LEU A 205 -22.40 -2.79 11.33
N THR A 206 -21.35 -2.33 12.00
CA THR A 206 -20.02 -2.95 12.01
C THR A 206 -20.00 -4.39 12.51
N PRO A 207 -20.73 -4.86 13.53
CA PRO A 207 -20.66 -6.27 13.89
C PRO A 207 -21.21 -7.16 12.80
N LEU A 208 -22.36 -6.80 12.20
CA LEU A 208 -23.03 -7.63 11.19
C LEU A 208 -22.36 -7.51 9.82
N VAL A 209 -21.91 -6.31 9.44
CA VAL A 209 -21.20 -6.06 8.18
C VAL A 209 -19.75 -6.53 8.29
N LEU A 210 -19.07 -6.44 9.44
CA LEU A 210 -17.78 -7.10 9.64
C LEU A 210 -17.95 -8.61 9.72
N PHE A 211 -19.05 -9.15 10.26
CA PHE A 211 -19.31 -10.59 10.23
C PHE A 211 -19.59 -11.07 8.80
N LEU A 212 -20.42 -10.34 8.04
CA LEU A 212 -20.69 -10.62 6.63
C LEU A 212 -19.48 -10.36 5.72
N ALA A 213 -18.69 -9.33 6.00
CA ALA A 213 -17.44 -9.03 5.29
C ALA A 213 -16.30 -9.95 5.71
N TRP A 214 -16.29 -10.48 6.94
CA TRP A 214 -15.38 -11.54 7.38
C TRP A 214 -15.75 -12.87 6.71
N MET A 215 -17.05 -13.18 6.65
CA MET A 215 -17.57 -14.32 5.87
C MET A 215 -17.32 -14.16 4.35
N ALA A 216 -17.39 -12.94 3.81
CA ALA A 216 -17.10 -12.65 2.40
C ALA A 216 -15.59 -12.50 2.11
N SER A 217 -14.78 -12.08 3.09
CA SER A 217 -13.31 -12.02 3.00
C SER A 217 -12.70 -13.41 3.08
N MET A 218 -13.32 -14.33 3.83
CA MET A 218 -13.07 -15.77 3.72
C MET A 218 -13.49 -16.34 2.35
N CYS A 219 -14.25 -15.58 1.55
CA CYS A 219 -14.60 -15.91 0.16
C CYS A 219 -13.84 -15.08 -0.89
N SER A 220 -12.97 -14.14 -0.51
CA SER A 220 -12.18 -13.36 -1.47
C SER A 220 -10.89 -14.10 -1.82
N ALA A 221 -11.00 -15.11 -2.68
CA ALA A 221 -9.84 -15.73 -3.30
C ALA A 221 -9.13 -14.71 -4.19
N ARG A 222 -7.85 -14.41 -3.89
CA ARG A 222 -6.93 -13.76 -4.84
C ARG A 222 -6.96 -14.60 -6.12
N THR A 223 -7.25 -13.98 -7.27
CA THR A 223 -7.51 -14.77 -8.49
C THR A 223 -6.29 -15.61 -8.85
N ARG A 224 -6.52 -16.79 -9.44
CA ARG A 224 -5.50 -17.82 -9.76
C ARG A 224 -4.20 -17.27 -10.38
N THR A 225 -4.30 -16.22 -11.20
CA THR A 225 -3.18 -15.58 -11.91
C THR A 225 -2.39 -14.58 -11.07
N ASP A 226 -2.95 -14.11 -9.94
CA ASP A 226 -2.34 -13.08 -9.09
C ASP A 226 -1.45 -13.65 -7.98
N LEU A 227 -1.33 -14.99 -7.89
CA LEU A 227 -0.53 -15.72 -6.89
C LEU A 227 0.74 -16.38 -7.47
N LEU A 228 0.83 -16.51 -8.79
CA LEU A 228 1.95 -17.20 -9.43
C LEU A 228 2.91 -16.18 -10.03
N ASN A 229 4.21 -16.41 -9.85
CA ASN A 229 5.26 -15.56 -10.43
C ASN A 229 5.11 -14.08 -10.00
N VAL A 230 5.08 -13.85 -8.70
CA VAL A 230 4.90 -12.53 -8.08
C VAL A 230 5.98 -12.28 -7.03
N CYS A 231 6.27 -11.00 -6.78
CA CYS A 231 7.11 -10.57 -5.67
C CYS A 231 6.24 -9.92 -4.61
N MET A 232 6.56 -10.15 -3.33
CA MET A 232 5.90 -9.46 -2.23
C MET A 232 6.31 -7.99 -2.15
N ASP A 233 5.40 -7.13 -1.69
CA ASP A 233 5.68 -5.73 -1.32
C ASP A 233 6.33 -5.67 0.08
N ALA A 234 7.59 -6.09 0.14
CA ALA A 234 8.45 -5.95 1.32
C ALA A 234 9.66 -5.04 1.02
N LYS A 235 10.63 -5.01 1.94
CA LYS A 235 11.63 -3.93 2.01
C LYS A 235 12.55 -3.82 0.79
N HIS A 236 12.98 -4.95 0.23
CA HIS A 236 14.05 -5.00 -0.80
C HIS A 236 13.64 -5.75 -2.07
N HIS A 237 12.38 -6.19 -2.17
CA HIS A 237 11.85 -6.88 -3.34
C HIS A 237 11.69 -5.93 -4.53
N LYS A 238 11.94 -6.46 -5.72
CA LYS A 238 11.50 -5.86 -6.98
C LYS A 238 9.98 -5.88 -7.07
N VAL A 239 9.42 -5.00 -7.89
CA VAL A 239 7.97 -4.97 -8.17
C VAL A 239 7.49 -6.24 -8.88
N LYS A 240 8.34 -6.84 -9.73
CA LYS A 240 8.03 -8.06 -10.48
C LYS A 240 9.26 -8.95 -10.63
N PRO A 241 9.06 -10.27 -10.77
CA PRO A 241 10.15 -11.19 -11.07
C PRO A 241 10.80 -10.88 -12.42
N GLY A 242 12.07 -11.21 -12.54
CA GLY A 242 12.78 -11.21 -13.81
C GLY A 242 14.20 -11.76 -13.68
N PRO A 243 14.90 -11.99 -14.81
CA PRO A 243 16.27 -12.53 -14.81
C PRO A 243 17.26 -11.61 -14.08
N GLU A 244 18.19 -12.22 -13.36
CA GLU A 244 19.28 -11.59 -12.60
C GLU A 244 20.55 -12.46 -12.74
N ASP A 245 21.27 -12.35 -13.85
CA ASP A 245 22.41 -13.25 -14.13
C ASP A 245 23.58 -13.14 -13.16
N LYS A 246 23.58 -12.09 -12.31
CA LYS A 246 24.65 -11.74 -11.38
C LYS A 246 24.28 -11.99 -9.91
N LEU A 247 23.29 -12.83 -9.62
CA LEU A 247 23.03 -13.25 -8.24
C LEU A 247 24.27 -13.93 -7.65
N HIS A 248 24.52 -13.65 -6.38
CA HIS A 248 25.73 -14.08 -5.68
C HIS A 248 25.55 -15.43 -4.99
N ASP A 249 26.54 -16.31 -5.13
CA ASP A 249 26.74 -17.55 -4.37
C ASP A 249 25.44 -18.36 -4.12
N GLN A 250 24.95 -18.44 -2.88
CA GLN A 250 23.78 -19.24 -2.51
C GLN A 250 22.48 -18.77 -3.16
N CYS A 251 22.42 -17.53 -3.63
CA CYS A 251 21.26 -16.98 -4.34
C CYS A 251 21.28 -17.25 -5.85
N ILE A 252 22.35 -17.82 -6.42
CA ILE A 252 22.45 -18.19 -7.85
C ILE A 252 21.25 -19.02 -8.33
N PRO A 253 20.62 -19.90 -7.53
CA PRO A 253 19.51 -20.71 -8.01
C PRO A 253 18.31 -19.96 -8.57
N TRP A 254 18.12 -18.70 -8.19
CA TRP A 254 17.03 -17.86 -8.68
C TRP A 254 17.38 -17.02 -9.91
N LYS A 255 18.61 -17.08 -10.45
CA LYS A 255 19.09 -16.15 -11.49
C LYS A 255 18.22 -16.06 -12.75
N LYS A 256 17.53 -17.15 -13.13
CA LYS A 256 16.65 -17.17 -14.31
C LYS A 256 15.40 -16.31 -14.11
N ASN A 257 14.92 -16.19 -12.88
CA ASN A 257 13.71 -15.45 -12.54
C ASN A 257 13.67 -15.19 -11.01
N ALA A 258 14.04 -13.98 -10.60
CA ALA A 258 14.17 -13.59 -9.19
C ALA A 258 13.42 -12.31 -8.84
N CYS A 259 13.05 -12.20 -7.56
CA CYS A 259 12.50 -11.00 -6.94
C CYS A 259 13.53 -10.09 -6.27
N CYS A 260 14.76 -10.57 -6.07
CA CYS A 260 15.87 -9.78 -5.54
C CYS A 260 16.73 -9.21 -6.67
N THR A 261 17.65 -8.29 -6.36
CA THR A 261 18.68 -7.82 -7.28
C THR A 261 20.04 -8.47 -6.96
N ALA A 262 21.00 -8.37 -7.88
CA ALA A 262 22.39 -8.75 -7.61
C ALA A 262 22.97 -8.09 -6.34
N SER A 263 22.70 -6.79 -6.10
CA SER A 263 23.19 -6.08 -4.90
C SER A 263 22.58 -6.64 -3.61
N VAL A 264 21.29 -6.95 -3.61
CA VAL A 264 20.62 -7.60 -2.47
C VAL A 264 21.28 -8.95 -2.19
N SER A 265 21.48 -9.78 -3.22
CA SER A 265 22.10 -11.09 -3.05
C SER A 265 23.52 -11.03 -2.47
N GLN A 266 24.34 -10.04 -2.84
CA GLN A 266 25.67 -9.85 -2.28
C GLN A 266 25.61 -9.42 -0.81
N GLU A 267 24.70 -8.50 -0.47
CA GLU A 267 24.54 -8.02 0.91
C GLU A 267 24.03 -9.09 1.86
N LEU A 268 23.26 -10.08 1.39
CA LEU A 268 22.79 -11.20 2.21
C LEU A 268 23.92 -12.13 2.70
N HIS A 269 25.08 -12.11 2.05
CA HIS A 269 26.23 -12.97 2.39
C HIS A 269 27.25 -12.28 3.30
N LYS A 270 27.02 -11.01 3.69
CA LYS A 270 27.88 -10.30 4.63
C LYS A 270 27.48 -10.60 6.07
N ASP A 271 28.47 -10.68 6.98
CA ASP A 271 28.24 -11.02 8.39
C ASP A 271 27.26 -10.09 9.12
N ILE A 272 27.29 -8.80 8.80
CA ILE A 272 26.25 -7.84 9.20
C ILE A 272 25.73 -7.17 7.92
N SER A 273 24.69 -7.76 7.35
CA SER A 273 24.04 -7.23 6.15
C SER A 273 23.44 -5.85 6.42
N LEU A 274 23.72 -4.89 5.54
CA LEU A 274 23.11 -3.54 5.60
C LEU A 274 21.59 -3.56 5.30
N LEU A 275 21.06 -4.68 4.80
CA LEU A 275 19.64 -4.82 4.48
C LEU A 275 18.78 -4.77 5.74
N TYR A 276 19.24 -5.41 6.82
CA TYR A 276 18.51 -5.57 8.07
C TYR A 276 19.33 -5.25 9.32
N ASN A 277 20.64 -4.98 9.18
CA ASN A 277 21.61 -4.86 10.27
C ASN A 277 21.53 -6.04 11.25
N PHE A 278 21.26 -7.24 10.71
CA PHE A 278 21.05 -8.43 11.51
C PHE A 278 22.37 -9.19 11.69
N ASN A 279 22.79 -9.36 12.93
CA ASN A 279 23.93 -10.12 13.39
C ASN A 279 23.52 -11.57 13.71
N LEU A 280 23.99 -12.51 12.90
CA LEU A 280 23.84 -13.94 13.16
C LEU A 280 24.73 -14.41 14.33
N ASP A 281 25.82 -13.70 14.62
CA ASP A 281 26.80 -14.02 15.67
C ASP A 281 26.45 -13.36 17.02
N HIS A 282 25.15 -13.29 17.36
CA HIS A 282 24.66 -12.58 18.57
C HIS A 282 24.98 -13.32 19.89
N CYS A 283 25.33 -14.61 19.82
CA CYS A 283 25.76 -15.42 20.95
C CYS A 283 27.16 -16.03 20.75
N GLY A 284 28.03 -15.32 20.03
CA GLY A 284 29.33 -15.82 19.57
C GLY A 284 29.28 -16.23 18.10
N LYS A 285 30.42 -16.66 17.56
CA LYS A 285 30.53 -17.03 16.15
C LYS A 285 29.64 -18.24 15.85
N MET A 286 28.68 -18.07 14.96
CA MET A 286 27.82 -19.14 14.46
C MET A 286 28.62 -20.08 13.56
N GLU A 287 28.37 -21.39 13.69
CA GLU A 287 29.02 -22.38 12.85
C GLU A 287 28.67 -22.16 11.36
N PRO A 288 29.63 -22.26 10.43
CA PRO A 288 29.37 -22.02 9.01
C PRO A 288 28.27 -22.92 8.41
N THR A 289 28.17 -24.17 8.89
CA THR A 289 27.13 -25.14 8.48
C THR A 289 25.73 -24.70 8.92
N CYS A 290 25.60 -23.98 10.03
CA CYS A 290 24.36 -23.34 10.47
C CYS A 290 24.10 -22.04 9.72
N LYS A 291 25.11 -21.17 9.62
CA LYS A 291 25.02 -19.84 9.00
C LYS A 291 24.54 -19.91 7.54
N ARG A 292 24.98 -20.92 6.77
CA ARG A 292 24.51 -21.13 5.39
C ARG A 292 22.98 -21.29 5.28
N HIS A 293 22.31 -21.92 6.24
CA HIS A 293 20.85 -22.09 6.16
C HIS A 293 20.11 -20.77 6.32
N PHE A 294 20.59 -19.88 7.20
CA PHE A 294 20.03 -18.53 7.33
C PHE A 294 20.29 -17.67 6.08
N ILE A 295 21.42 -17.87 5.40
CA ILE A 295 21.71 -17.20 4.12
C ILE A 295 20.77 -17.73 3.03
N GLN A 296 20.62 -19.06 2.92
CA GLN A 296 19.73 -19.69 1.95
C GLN A 296 18.26 -19.30 2.19
N ASP A 297 17.82 -19.21 3.45
CA ASP A 297 16.50 -18.70 3.85
C ASP A 297 16.28 -17.26 3.37
N ASN A 298 17.27 -16.39 3.58
CA ASN A 298 17.21 -15.04 3.05
C ASN A 298 17.16 -15.01 1.51
N CYS A 299 17.91 -15.87 0.81
CA CYS A 299 17.80 -15.97 -0.64
C CYS A 299 16.40 -16.42 -1.07
N LEU A 300 15.79 -17.40 -0.40
CA LEU A 300 14.42 -17.82 -0.67
C LEU A 300 13.43 -16.68 -0.42
N TYR A 301 13.55 -15.98 0.72
CA TYR A 301 12.69 -14.86 1.09
C TYR A 301 12.78 -13.70 0.09
N GLU A 302 13.98 -13.25 -0.25
CA GLU A 302 14.19 -12.08 -1.10
C GLU A 302 14.00 -12.39 -2.60
N CYS A 303 14.39 -13.60 -3.04
CA CYS A 303 14.51 -13.90 -4.46
C CYS A 303 13.38 -14.75 -5.02
N SER A 304 12.64 -15.53 -4.23
CA SER A 304 11.68 -16.49 -4.78
C SER A 304 10.41 -15.84 -5.33
N PRO A 305 10.09 -16.04 -6.63
CA PRO A 305 8.83 -15.58 -7.22
C PRO A 305 7.66 -16.56 -6.99
N ASN A 306 7.91 -17.63 -6.22
CA ASN A 306 7.00 -18.77 -6.07
C ASN A 306 6.36 -18.84 -4.67
N LEU A 307 6.43 -17.76 -3.90
CA LEU A 307 5.85 -17.71 -2.55
C LEU A 307 4.45 -17.09 -2.50
N GLY A 308 3.91 -16.67 -3.65
CA GLY A 308 2.64 -15.96 -3.75
C GLY A 308 1.44 -16.58 -3.01
N PRO A 309 1.22 -17.92 -3.04
CA PRO A 309 0.12 -18.55 -2.30
C PRO A 309 0.13 -18.29 -0.79
N TRP A 310 1.27 -17.89 -0.23
CA TRP A 310 1.47 -17.67 1.20
C TRP A 310 1.72 -16.20 1.57
N ILE A 311 1.65 -15.28 0.61
CA ILE A 311 1.80 -13.85 0.87
C ILE A 311 0.55 -13.33 1.58
N GLN A 312 0.76 -12.62 2.69
CA GLN A 312 -0.28 -11.96 3.48
C GLN A 312 0.11 -10.51 3.79
N GLU A 313 -0.89 -9.63 3.78
CA GLU A 313 -0.74 -8.24 4.21
C GLU A 313 -0.57 -8.18 5.74
N VAL A 314 0.43 -7.41 6.19
CA VAL A 314 0.73 -7.22 7.62
C VAL A 314 0.94 -5.77 8.02
N ASN A 315 0.97 -4.83 7.06
CA ASN A 315 1.02 -3.38 7.27
C ASN A 315 1.95 -2.94 8.42
N GLN A 316 3.19 -3.42 8.39
CA GLN A 316 4.24 -3.07 9.36
C GLN A 316 5.07 -1.90 8.82
N SER A 317 5.74 -1.15 9.70
CA SER A 317 6.50 0.06 9.34
C SER A 317 7.60 -0.14 8.28
N TRP A 318 8.08 -1.38 8.10
CA TRP A 318 9.17 -1.72 7.18
C TRP A 318 8.78 -2.73 6.08
N ARG A 319 7.53 -3.22 6.06
CA ARG A 319 6.99 -4.09 5.01
C ARG A 319 5.46 -4.09 5.00
N LYS A 320 4.84 -4.10 3.83
CA LYS A 320 3.39 -4.18 3.70
C LYS A 320 2.91 -5.63 3.65
N GLU A 321 3.68 -6.49 2.98
CA GLU A 321 3.42 -7.92 2.87
C GLU A 321 4.54 -8.75 3.54
N ARG A 322 4.21 -9.99 3.92
CA ARG A 322 5.16 -11.04 4.30
C ARG A 322 4.61 -12.39 3.83
N PHE A 323 5.41 -13.45 3.90
CA PHE A 323 4.84 -14.80 3.81
C PHE A 323 4.54 -15.40 5.20
N LEU A 324 3.52 -16.25 5.25
CA LEU A 324 3.09 -17.00 6.43
C LEU A 324 2.72 -18.44 6.06
N ASN A 325 3.13 -19.39 6.89
CA ASN A 325 2.86 -20.82 6.75
C ASN A 325 3.32 -21.43 5.41
N VAL A 326 4.45 -20.97 4.87
CA VAL A 326 5.07 -21.59 3.69
C VAL A 326 5.41 -23.06 4.03
N PRO A 327 4.96 -24.06 3.25
CA PRO A 327 5.09 -25.47 3.55
C PRO A 327 6.52 -25.94 3.26
N LEU A 328 7.46 -25.62 4.14
CA LEU A 328 8.87 -26.00 3.98
C LEU A 328 9.00 -27.53 3.97
N CYS A 329 9.76 -28.08 3.03
CA CYS A 329 10.00 -29.52 2.98
C CYS A 329 10.64 -30.02 4.27
N LYS A 330 10.23 -31.23 4.68
CA LYS A 330 10.69 -31.87 5.91
C LYS A 330 12.21 -31.89 6.01
N GLU A 331 12.90 -32.35 4.96
CA GLU A 331 14.35 -32.53 4.99
C GLU A 331 15.12 -31.21 5.02
N ASP A 332 14.60 -30.14 4.39
CA ASP A 332 15.20 -28.80 4.48
C ASP A 332 15.15 -28.27 5.93
N CYS A 333 14.04 -28.51 6.63
CA CYS A 333 13.89 -28.11 8.02
C CYS A 333 14.76 -28.97 8.96
N GLU A 334 14.77 -30.29 8.78
CA GLU A 334 15.58 -31.21 9.58
C GLU A 334 17.08 -30.94 9.41
N SER A 335 17.55 -30.73 8.18
CA SER A 335 18.95 -30.40 7.91
C SER A 335 19.35 -29.05 8.50
N TRP A 336 18.47 -28.03 8.44
CA TRP A 336 18.74 -26.74 9.07
C TRP A 336 18.90 -26.89 10.58
N TRP A 337 17.98 -27.59 11.23
CA TRP A 337 18.03 -27.81 12.67
C TRP A 337 19.28 -28.58 13.10
N GLU A 338 19.61 -29.68 12.41
CA GLU A 338 20.77 -30.50 12.77
C GLU A 338 22.09 -29.73 12.62
N ASP A 339 22.26 -28.98 11.53
CA ASP A 339 23.47 -28.18 11.30
C ASP A 339 23.60 -27.01 12.29
N CYS A 340 22.49 -26.57 12.89
CA CYS A 340 22.46 -25.51 13.91
C CYS A 340 22.49 -26.03 15.34
N ARG A 341 22.30 -27.33 15.58
CA ARG A 341 22.07 -27.92 16.92
C ARG A 341 23.08 -27.47 17.98
N THR A 342 24.35 -27.35 17.61
CA THR A 342 25.47 -26.96 18.50
C THR A 342 25.79 -25.46 18.49
N SER A 343 25.19 -24.67 17.59
CA SER A 343 25.30 -23.21 17.62
C SER A 343 24.52 -22.64 18.81
N TYR A 344 24.68 -21.35 19.06
CA TYR A 344 24.07 -20.68 20.23
C TYR A 344 23.10 -19.57 19.82
N THR A 345 22.04 -19.41 20.60
CA THR A 345 21.11 -18.28 20.51
C THR A 345 20.59 -17.90 21.90
N CYS A 346 19.86 -16.81 21.98
CA CYS A 346 19.24 -16.32 23.21
C CYS A 346 17.72 -16.11 23.07
N LYS A 347 17.13 -16.46 21.92
CA LYS A 347 15.71 -16.20 21.61
C LYS A 347 15.11 -17.28 20.70
N THR A 348 13.84 -17.60 20.94
CA THR A 348 13.02 -18.48 20.09
C THR A 348 12.31 -17.74 18.94
N ASN A 349 12.27 -16.41 18.99
CA ASN A 349 11.63 -15.59 17.96
C ASN A 349 12.56 -14.43 17.59
N TRP A 350 13.08 -14.46 16.37
CA TRP A 350 14.07 -13.53 15.86
C TRP A 350 13.47 -12.34 15.12
N GLN A 351 12.14 -12.29 14.98
CA GLN A 351 11.47 -11.20 14.31
C GLN A 351 11.21 -9.99 15.22
N LYS A 352 11.18 -10.19 16.55
CA LYS A 352 10.87 -9.13 17.53
C LYS A 352 11.61 -9.31 18.86
N GLY A 353 11.74 -8.21 19.60
CA GLY A 353 12.26 -8.21 20.97
C GLY A 353 13.78 -8.37 21.07
N TRP A 354 14.53 -7.84 20.10
CA TRP A 354 15.98 -7.66 20.18
C TRP A 354 16.32 -6.30 20.79
N ASN A 355 17.51 -6.20 21.38
CA ASN A 355 18.11 -4.91 21.72
C ASN A 355 18.86 -4.36 20.49
N TRP A 356 18.51 -3.16 20.03
CA TRP A 356 19.07 -2.52 18.83
C TRP A 356 19.97 -1.32 19.13
N THR A 357 20.27 -1.02 20.40
CA THR A 357 20.98 0.21 20.82
C THR A 357 22.37 0.33 20.18
N SER A 358 23.04 -0.77 19.84
CA SER A 358 24.35 -0.78 19.17
C SER A 358 24.28 -0.67 17.64
N GLY A 359 23.10 -0.45 17.05
CA GLY A 359 22.89 -0.41 15.59
C GLY A 359 22.72 -1.78 14.91
N SER A 360 22.90 -2.87 15.65
CA SER A 360 22.62 -4.27 15.25
C SER A 360 21.94 -5.01 16.39
N ASN A 361 21.27 -6.13 16.10
CA ASN A 361 20.57 -6.90 17.14
C ASN A 361 21.53 -7.53 18.15
N ARG A 362 21.19 -7.36 19.43
CA ARG A 362 21.82 -7.97 20.60
C ARG A 362 20.77 -8.65 21.46
N CYS A 363 21.19 -9.67 22.22
CA CYS A 363 20.33 -10.32 23.19
C CYS A 363 19.74 -9.28 24.18
N PRO A 364 18.42 -9.30 24.42
CA PRO A 364 17.81 -8.39 25.38
C PRO A 364 18.26 -8.70 26.81
N ALA A 365 18.08 -7.75 27.72
CA ALA A 365 18.44 -7.94 29.13
C ALA A 365 17.72 -9.16 29.72
N GLY A 366 18.48 -10.01 30.43
CA GLY A 366 17.97 -11.24 31.04
C GLY A 366 17.87 -12.46 30.09
N ALA A 367 18.12 -12.29 28.78
CA ALA A 367 18.20 -13.43 27.87
C ALA A 367 19.61 -14.02 27.85
N THR A 368 19.72 -15.31 28.20
CA THR A 368 21.00 -16.02 28.29
C THR A 368 21.29 -16.78 27.00
N CYS A 369 22.52 -16.70 26.51
CA CYS A 369 22.94 -17.54 25.39
C CYS A 369 23.00 -19.02 25.81
N SER A 370 22.34 -19.88 25.04
CA SER A 370 22.35 -21.34 25.19
C SER A 370 22.35 -21.99 23.80
N THR A 371 22.47 -23.30 23.74
CA THR A 371 22.44 -24.03 22.47
C THR A 371 21.11 -23.81 21.74
N PHE A 372 21.14 -23.91 20.41
CA PHE A 372 19.93 -23.89 19.59
C PHE A 372 18.94 -24.96 20.03
N GLU A 373 19.39 -26.16 20.37
CA GLU A 373 18.54 -27.24 20.89
C GLU A 373 17.76 -26.83 22.16
N SER A 374 18.36 -26.02 23.04
CA SER A 374 17.69 -25.53 24.25
C SER A 374 16.53 -24.57 23.95
N TYR A 375 16.67 -23.72 22.92
CA TYR A 375 15.64 -22.76 22.51
C TYR A 375 14.67 -23.35 21.48
N PHE A 376 15.13 -24.31 20.68
CA PHE A 376 14.41 -24.98 19.60
C PHE A 376 14.57 -26.49 19.76
N PRO A 377 13.77 -27.15 20.62
CA PRO A 377 13.96 -28.57 20.94
C PRO A 377 13.70 -29.55 19.78
N THR A 378 13.10 -29.07 18.69
CA THR A 378 12.78 -29.89 17.51
C THR A 378 12.99 -29.08 16.23
N PRO A 379 13.16 -29.74 15.06
CA PRO A 379 13.20 -29.05 13.78
C PRO A 379 12.01 -28.12 13.54
N THR A 380 10.80 -28.59 13.83
CA THR A 380 9.57 -27.79 13.73
C THR A 380 9.61 -26.55 14.60
N ALA A 381 10.12 -26.66 15.84
CA ALA A 381 10.26 -25.50 16.72
C ALA A 381 11.17 -24.42 16.12
N LEU A 382 12.26 -24.81 15.45
CA LEU A 382 13.14 -23.88 14.74
C LEU A 382 12.43 -23.24 13.54
N CYS A 383 12.01 -24.05 12.58
CA CYS A 383 11.54 -23.55 11.28
C CYS A 383 10.26 -22.72 11.40
N GLU A 384 9.33 -23.11 12.28
CA GLU A 384 8.09 -22.36 12.49
C GLU A 384 8.28 -21.20 13.48
N GLY A 385 9.17 -21.34 14.48
CA GLY A 385 9.32 -20.38 15.56
C GLY A 385 10.21 -19.19 15.21
N VAL A 386 11.37 -19.44 14.60
CA VAL A 386 12.45 -18.44 14.46
C VAL A 386 11.97 -17.17 13.77
N TRP A 387 11.14 -17.30 12.74
CA TRP A 387 10.59 -16.18 11.97
C TRP A 387 9.09 -15.93 12.20
N SER A 388 8.53 -16.35 13.34
CA SER A 388 7.11 -16.16 13.70
C SER A 388 6.15 -16.69 12.63
N HIS A 389 6.13 -18.00 12.42
CA HIS A 389 5.24 -18.70 11.49
C HIS A 389 5.37 -18.26 10.02
N SER A 390 6.54 -17.77 9.64
CA SER A 390 6.92 -17.66 8.24
C SER A 390 6.79 -19.02 7.55
N TYR A 391 7.32 -20.07 8.17
CA TYR A 391 7.16 -21.44 7.69
C TYR A 391 6.16 -22.23 8.53
N LYS A 392 5.58 -23.24 7.88
CA LYS A 392 4.91 -24.37 8.50
C LYS A 392 5.57 -25.63 7.94
N VAL A 393 6.08 -26.52 8.77
CA VAL A 393 6.81 -27.69 8.28
C VAL A 393 5.82 -28.65 7.61
N SER A 394 6.14 -29.06 6.40
CA SER A 394 5.35 -30.03 5.65
C SER A 394 5.78 -31.45 6.01
N ASN A 395 4.83 -32.39 6.02
CA ASN A 395 5.15 -33.82 6.12
C ASN A 395 5.63 -34.40 4.78
N TYR A 396 5.54 -33.64 3.70
CA TYR A 396 6.02 -34.06 2.40
C TYR A 396 7.55 -33.89 2.29
N SER A 397 8.16 -34.86 1.63
CA SER A 397 9.58 -34.85 1.31
C SER A 397 9.90 -33.98 0.10
N ARG A 398 11.16 -33.57 -0.01
CA ARG A 398 11.76 -32.95 -1.20
C ARG A 398 11.40 -33.74 -2.47
N GLY A 399 11.11 -33.02 -3.56
CA GLY A 399 10.73 -33.61 -4.85
C GLY A 399 9.28 -34.07 -4.97
N SER A 400 8.47 -33.99 -3.91
CA SER A 400 7.05 -34.38 -3.94
C SER A 400 6.14 -33.46 -4.77
N GLY A 401 6.61 -32.26 -5.12
CA GLY A 401 5.78 -31.19 -5.68
C GLY A 401 4.78 -30.58 -4.68
N ARG A 402 4.88 -30.90 -3.39
CA ARG A 402 3.92 -30.50 -2.33
C ARG A 402 4.53 -29.70 -1.18
N CYS A 403 5.82 -29.38 -1.23
CA CYS A 403 6.50 -28.56 -0.24
C CYS A 403 7.56 -27.68 -0.92
N ILE A 404 7.81 -26.52 -0.34
CA ILE A 404 8.82 -25.56 -0.82
C ILE A 404 10.20 -26.06 -0.39
N GLN A 405 11.12 -26.08 -1.36
CA GLN A 405 12.52 -26.39 -1.16
C GLN A 405 13.32 -25.10 -1.10
N MET A 406 14.11 -24.94 -0.04
CA MET A 406 15.05 -23.84 0.13
C MET A 406 16.37 -24.14 -0.60
N TRP A 407 16.75 -25.42 -0.62
CA TRP A 407 17.91 -25.93 -1.37
C TRP A 407 17.45 -26.67 -2.63
N PHE A 408 18.00 -26.40 -3.82
CA PHE A 408 17.69 -27.17 -5.03
C PHE A 408 18.78 -27.03 -6.10
N ASP A 409 18.86 -28.04 -6.97
CA ASP A 409 19.78 -28.04 -8.12
C ASP A 409 19.16 -27.32 -9.32
N THR A 410 19.81 -26.25 -9.77
CA THR A 410 19.37 -25.45 -10.91
C THR A 410 19.37 -26.19 -12.25
N ALA A 411 20.16 -27.25 -12.38
CA ALA A 411 20.22 -28.06 -13.59
C ALA A 411 18.87 -28.74 -13.88
N GLN A 412 18.09 -29.02 -12.83
CA GLN A 412 16.78 -29.66 -12.90
C GLN A 412 15.61 -28.66 -12.91
N GLY A 413 15.92 -27.36 -12.95
CA GLY A 413 14.92 -26.29 -12.84
C GLY A 413 14.54 -25.97 -11.39
N ASN A 414 13.67 -24.97 -11.22
CA ASN A 414 13.19 -24.57 -9.90
C ASN A 414 11.96 -25.42 -9.51
N PRO A 415 12.06 -26.33 -8.53
CA PRO A 415 10.94 -27.22 -8.17
C PRO A 415 9.76 -26.47 -7.54
N ASN A 416 9.99 -25.26 -7.02
CA ASN A 416 8.96 -24.48 -6.34
C ASN A 416 7.91 -23.91 -7.30
N GLU A 417 8.18 -23.87 -8.60
CA GLU A 417 7.18 -23.48 -9.59
C GLU A 417 5.96 -24.41 -9.59
N GLU A 418 6.20 -25.73 -9.54
CA GLU A 418 5.14 -26.72 -9.49
C GLU A 418 4.38 -26.64 -8.17
N VAL A 419 5.11 -26.50 -7.06
CA VAL A 419 4.54 -26.40 -5.71
C VAL A 419 3.61 -25.19 -5.63
N ALA A 420 4.05 -24.02 -6.10
CA ALA A 420 3.23 -22.82 -6.12
C ALA A 420 1.97 -22.99 -6.98
N ARG A 421 2.10 -23.62 -8.15
CA ARG A 421 0.96 -23.96 -9.02
C ARG A 421 -0.02 -24.89 -8.32
N PHE A 422 0.47 -25.93 -7.63
CA PHE A 422 -0.35 -26.88 -6.89
C PHE A 422 -1.20 -26.16 -5.82
N TYR A 423 -0.58 -25.36 -4.96
CA TYR A 423 -1.32 -24.68 -3.89
C TYR A 423 -2.21 -23.55 -4.40
N ALA A 424 -1.82 -22.82 -5.46
CA ALA A 424 -2.70 -21.84 -6.09
C ALA A 424 -3.95 -22.48 -6.75
N LEU A 425 -3.85 -23.74 -7.17
CA LEU A 425 -4.97 -24.52 -7.68
C LEU A 425 -5.87 -25.03 -6.55
N ASP A 426 -5.29 -25.57 -5.48
CA ASP A 426 -6.02 -26.13 -4.35
C ASP A 426 -6.80 -25.07 -3.56
N MET A 427 -6.23 -23.87 -3.43
CA MET A 427 -6.92 -22.70 -2.86
C MET A 427 -8.17 -22.28 -3.67
N ASN A 428 -8.26 -22.66 -4.95
CA ASN A 428 -9.46 -22.47 -5.77
C ASN A 428 -10.40 -23.70 -5.78
N ALA A 429 -9.88 -24.92 -5.58
CA ALA A 429 -10.68 -26.14 -5.55
C ALA A 429 -11.42 -26.36 -4.22
N GLY A 430 -10.86 -25.86 -3.11
CA GLY A 430 -11.53 -25.76 -1.81
C GLY A 430 -12.66 -24.73 -1.76
N ALA A 431 -12.85 -23.93 -2.82
CA ALA A 431 -13.96 -23.01 -3.00
C ALA A 431 -15.13 -23.66 -3.76
N MET A 432 -15.65 -24.79 -3.25
CA MET A 432 -17.03 -25.23 -3.52
C MET A 432 -17.80 -25.32 -2.20
N PRO A 433 -19.10 -24.99 -2.19
CA PRO A 433 -19.71 -24.23 -1.11
C PRO A 433 -20.14 -25.13 0.06
N GLN A 434 -19.25 -25.35 1.03
CA GLN A 434 -19.67 -25.79 2.38
C GLN A 434 -20.33 -24.67 3.21
N GLY A 435 -20.80 -23.61 2.54
CA GLY A 435 -21.48 -22.46 3.13
C GLY A 435 -22.91 -22.22 2.61
N ILE A 436 -23.61 -23.20 2.03
CA ILE A 436 -25.02 -23.01 1.63
C ILE A 436 -25.99 -23.11 2.84
N GLY A 437 -25.60 -23.77 3.93
CA GLY A 437 -26.39 -23.81 5.17
C GLY A 437 -26.71 -22.41 5.73
N PRO A 438 -25.71 -21.53 5.88
CA PRO A 438 -25.94 -20.14 6.30
C PRO A 438 -26.67 -19.28 5.24
N CYS A 439 -26.44 -19.52 3.94
CA CYS A 439 -27.09 -18.76 2.86
C CYS A 439 -28.60 -19.01 2.76
N LEU A 440 -29.06 -20.24 2.98
CA LEU A 440 -30.50 -20.57 2.98
C LEU A 440 -31.23 -20.00 4.21
N LEU A 441 -30.56 -19.99 5.37
CA LEU A 441 -31.08 -19.33 6.58
C LEU A 441 -31.20 -17.80 6.42
N SER A 442 -30.27 -17.20 5.67
CA SER A 442 -30.26 -15.77 5.38
C SER A 442 -31.41 -15.37 4.44
N LEU A 443 -31.72 -16.19 3.43
CA LEU A 443 -32.87 -15.96 2.56
C LEU A 443 -34.21 -16.11 3.31
N ALA A 444 -34.31 -17.07 4.23
CA ALA A 444 -35.51 -17.28 5.04
C ALA A 444 -35.79 -16.15 6.04
N LEU A 445 -34.74 -15.54 6.62
CA LEU A 445 -34.88 -14.38 7.50
C LEU A 445 -35.27 -13.10 6.74
N MET A 446 -34.79 -12.94 5.50
CA MET A 446 -35.13 -11.78 4.66
C MET A 446 -36.57 -11.84 4.13
N LEU A 447 -37.12 -13.05 3.94
CA LEU A 447 -38.53 -13.26 3.53
C LEU A 447 -39.54 -13.11 4.68
N SER A 448 -39.09 -13.13 5.94
CA SER A 448 -39.96 -12.98 7.13
C SER A 448 -39.99 -11.57 7.72
N LEU A 449 -39.19 -10.64 7.16
CA LEU A 449 -39.08 -9.24 7.62
C LEU A 449 -39.50 -8.22 6.55
N ALA A 450 -40.05 -8.66 5.41
CA ALA A 450 -40.67 -7.77 4.45
C ALA A 450 -42.16 -7.57 4.85
N PRO A 451 -42.61 -6.33 5.15
CA PRO A 451 -44.03 -6.04 5.35
C PRO A 451 -44.84 -6.14 4.06
#